data_AF-A0AAV5WSX3-F1
#
_entry.id   AF-A0AAV5WSX3-F1
#
_cell.length_a   1.000
_cell.length_b   1.000
_cell.length_c   1.000
_cell.angle_alpha   90.00
_cell.angle_beta   90.00
_cell.angle_gamma   90.00
#
_symmetry.space_group_name_H-M   'P 1'
#
loop_
_entity.id
_entity.type
_entity.pdbx_description
1 polymer ?
#
loop_
_entity_poly.entity_id
_entity_poly.type
_entity_poly.pdbx_seq_one_letter_code
_entity_poly.pdbx_strand_id
1 'polypeptide(L)'
;QFHCYFKFPNTVRNFALFEKAYIHRFSIDKRLPFHLTRENRMWLSVLLPGCEIEEISLVLESNTRDQIEFLPDLLSLVSAKRAEFILQTSICCDMLSVFGQEDFPRRLVEIGLVDIAFTVDRRYGRTESDDQQNNKMESTTHIPNELMLRLVRAGVSKLTMETGKYSGENTVGINELRNFVMNLSKSEKLVEVQMKLQDC
;
A
#
# COMPACT_ATOMS: atom_id res chain seq x y z
N GLN A 1 -18.47 -22.65 10.21
CA GLN A 1 -17.72 -21.39 10.40
C GLN A 1 -16.94 -21.56 11.71
N PHE A 2 -15.61 -21.49 11.67
CA PHE A 2 -14.78 -21.62 12.88
C PHE A 2 -14.56 -20.24 13.49
N HIS A 3 -14.96 -20.06 14.74
CA HIS A 3 -14.76 -18.82 15.50
C HIS A 3 -13.71 -19.11 16.57
N CYS A 4 -12.51 -18.55 16.43
CA CYS A 4 -11.49 -18.59 17.48
C CYS A 4 -11.65 -17.36 18.37
N TYR A 5 -11.93 -17.57 19.65
CA TYR A 5 -11.93 -16.53 20.67
C TYR A 5 -10.58 -16.54 21.38
N PHE A 6 -9.78 -15.51 21.16
CA PHE A 6 -8.53 -15.33 21.89
C PHE A 6 -8.78 -14.48 23.15
N LYS A 7 -8.50 -15.05 24.33
CA LYS A 7 -8.35 -14.29 25.57
C LYS A 7 -6.88 -14.09 25.84
N PHE A 8 -6.40 -12.87 25.64
CA PHE A 8 -5.01 -12.53 25.91
C PHE A 8 -4.81 -12.23 27.41
N PRO A 9 -3.79 -12.80 28.06
CA PRO A 9 -3.51 -12.51 29.46
C PRO A 9 -2.93 -11.10 29.61
N ASN A 10 -3.48 -10.31 30.55
CA ASN A 10 -3.09 -8.92 30.84
C ASN A 10 -1.63 -8.75 31.30
N THR A 11 -0.88 -9.84 31.47
CA THR A 11 0.44 -9.88 32.11
C THR A 11 1.59 -10.23 31.16
N VAL A 12 1.33 -10.78 29.97
CA VAL A 12 2.38 -11.14 29.00
C VAL A 12 2.27 -10.22 27.80
N ARG A 13 3.18 -9.24 27.70
CA ARG A 13 3.18 -8.24 26.61
C ARG A 13 3.80 -8.74 25.29
N ASN A 14 4.39 -9.94 25.29
CA ASN A 14 5.05 -10.53 24.12
C ASN A 14 4.47 -11.93 23.89
N PHE A 15 3.43 -12.04 23.10
CA PHE A 15 2.91 -13.34 22.64
C PHE A 15 2.76 -13.28 21.12
N ALA A 16 3.31 -14.26 20.42
CA ALA A 16 3.12 -14.42 18.98
C ALA A 16 1.95 -15.37 18.73
N LEU A 17 1.20 -15.16 17.63
CA LEU A 17 0.17 -16.10 17.20
C LEU A 17 0.77 -17.45 16.79
N PHE A 18 1.98 -17.40 16.23
CA PHE A 18 2.72 -18.56 15.75
C PHE A 18 4.18 -18.42 16.19
N GLU A 19 4.79 -19.51 16.63
CA GLU A 19 6.24 -19.55 16.86
C GLU A 19 7.00 -19.42 15.52
N LYS A 20 6.47 -20.08 14.49
CA LYS A 20 6.88 -19.94 13.10
C LYS A 20 5.71 -20.27 12.18
N ALA A 21 5.40 -19.41 11.22
CA ALA A 21 4.37 -19.67 10.23
C ALA A 21 4.75 -19.07 8.88
N TYR A 22 4.45 -19.79 7.80
CA TYR A 22 4.45 -19.22 6.46
C TYR A 22 3.04 -18.76 6.12
N ILE A 23 2.88 -17.49 5.80
CA ILE A 23 1.60 -16.88 5.43
C ILE A 23 1.75 -16.39 4.00
N HIS A 24 1.17 -17.13 3.04
CA HIS A 24 1.20 -16.73 1.63
C HIS A 24 0.61 -15.32 1.43
N ARG A 25 -0.49 -15.00 2.12
CA ARG A 25 -1.07 -13.67 2.06
C ARG A 25 -1.66 -13.27 3.40
N PHE A 26 -1.12 -12.20 3.98
CA PHE A 26 -1.73 -11.50 5.09
C PHE A 26 -2.62 -10.38 4.52
N SER A 27 -3.80 -10.78 4.04
CA SER A 27 -4.81 -9.84 3.63
C SER A 27 -5.67 -9.48 4.82
N ILE A 28 -5.76 -8.20 5.09
CA ILE A 28 -6.82 -7.65 5.92
C ILE A 28 -8.10 -7.68 5.08
N ASP A 29 -9.13 -8.38 5.57
CA ASP A 29 -10.40 -8.53 4.87
C ASP A 29 -10.98 -7.15 4.51
N LYS A 30 -11.44 -6.99 3.27
CA LYS A 30 -12.09 -5.76 2.80
C LYS A 30 -13.32 -5.36 3.62
N ARG A 31 -13.95 -6.32 4.29
CA ARG A 31 -15.09 -6.11 5.19
C ARG A 31 -14.68 -5.58 6.57
N LEU A 32 -13.40 -5.67 6.93
CA LEU A 32 -12.84 -5.22 8.20
C LEU A 32 -11.48 -4.53 7.94
N PRO A 33 -11.47 -3.31 7.36
CA PRO A 33 -10.24 -2.58 7.15
C PRO A 33 -9.42 -2.47 8.43
N PHE A 34 -8.15 -2.78 8.30
CA PHE A 34 -7.15 -2.63 9.34
C PHE A 34 -6.37 -1.37 9.02
N HIS A 35 -6.89 -0.30 9.58
CA HIS A 35 -6.31 1.02 9.48
C HIS A 35 -4.93 1.02 10.13
N LEU A 36 -3.95 1.64 9.50
CA LEU A 36 -2.60 1.77 10.06
C LEU A 36 -2.60 2.81 11.20
N THR A 37 -3.18 2.45 12.34
CA THR A 37 -3.16 3.25 13.57
C THR A 37 -1.99 2.82 14.45
N ARG A 38 -1.62 3.68 15.42
CA ARG A 38 -0.56 3.35 16.39
C ARG A 38 -0.84 2.05 17.14
N GLU A 39 -2.08 1.83 17.57
CA GLU A 39 -2.50 0.64 18.31
C GLU A 39 -2.40 -0.62 17.44
N ASN A 40 -2.95 -0.55 16.22
CA ASN A 40 -2.92 -1.63 15.26
C ASN A 40 -1.49 -2.04 14.89
N ARG A 41 -0.58 -1.07 14.71
CA ARG A 41 0.85 -1.34 14.50
C ARG A 41 1.46 -2.09 15.69
N MET A 42 1.18 -1.67 16.92
CA MET A 42 1.66 -2.38 18.12
C MET A 42 1.14 -3.82 18.14
N TRP A 43 -0.14 -4.03 17.84
CA TRP A 43 -0.70 -5.38 17.78
C TRP A 43 -0.03 -6.25 16.72
N LEU A 44 0.18 -5.76 15.50
CA LEU A 44 0.89 -6.53 14.46
C LEU A 44 2.32 -6.89 14.91
N SER A 45 3.03 -5.94 15.53
CA SER A 45 4.40 -6.17 16.01
C SER A 45 4.51 -7.24 17.10
N VAL A 46 3.42 -7.45 17.86
CA VAL A 46 3.34 -8.47 18.90
C VAL A 46 2.84 -9.79 18.33
N LEU A 47 1.85 -9.78 17.43
CA LEU A 47 1.15 -10.96 16.94
C LEU A 47 1.93 -11.76 15.88
N LEU A 48 2.69 -11.07 15.02
CA LEU A 48 3.36 -11.65 13.86
C LEU A 48 4.88 -11.92 13.96
N PRO A 49 5.57 -11.81 15.12
CA PRO A 49 6.94 -12.30 15.25
C PRO A 49 7.07 -13.77 14.80
N GLY A 50 8.06 -14.06 13.97
CA GLY A 50 8.31 -15.43 13.45
C GLY A 50 7.45 -15.82 12.25
N CYS A 51 6.55 -14.96 11.78
CA CYS A 51 5.84 -15.15 10.53
C CYS A 51 6.69 -14.72 9.33
N GLU A 52 6.77 -15.57 8.31
CA GLU A 52 7.21 -15.20 6.97
C GLU A 52 5.95 -14.91 6.14
N ILE A 53 5.74 -13.64 5.79
CA ILE A 53 4.57 -13.21 5.01
C ILE A 53 5.04 -12.93 3.60
N GLU A 54 4.43 -13.54 2.59
CA GLU A 54 4.83 -13.29 1.20
C GLU A 54 4.21 -11.99 0.66
N GLU A 55 2.91 -11.79 0.91
CA GLU A 55 2.15 -10.59 0.51
C GLU A 55 1.37 -9.98 1.69
N ILE A 56 1.42 -8.66 1.80
CA ILE A 56 0.59 -7.87 2.73
C ILE A 56 -0.23 -6.81 2.00
N SER A 57 -1.49 -6.62 2.39
CA SER A 57 -2.33 -5.53 1.91
C SER A 57 -2.67 -4.57 3.05
N LEU A 58 -2.40 -3.27 2.88
CA LEU A 58 -2.59 -2.22 3.88
C LEU A 58 -3.48 -1.10 3.33
N VAL A 59 -4.44 -0.65 4.13
CA VAL A 59 -5.30 0.49 3.76
C VAL A 59 -4.65 1.79 4.21
N LEU A 60 -4.44 2.71 3.27
CA LEU A 60 -3.94 4.06 3.52
C LEU A 60 -5.09 5.05 3.38
N GLU A 61 -5.44 5.69 4.49
CA GLU A 61 -6.48 6.72 4.59
C GLU A 61 -5.95 7.95 5.32
N SER A 62 -6.67 9.08 5.24
CA SER A 62 -6.20 10.40 5.70
C SER A 62 -5.64 10.41 7.13
N ASN A 63 -6.20 9.62 8.05
CA ASN A 63 -5.74 9.54 9.45
C ASN A 63 -4.45 8.70 9.64
N THR A 64 -4.01 7.96 8.62
CA THR A 64 -2.81 7.12 8.66
C THR A 64 -1.56 7.86 8.20
N ARG A 65 -1.69 9.11 7.72
CA ARG A 65 -0.59 9.91 7.16
C ARG A 65 0.65 9.92 8.04
N ASP A 66 0.47 10.21 9.33
CA ASP A 66 1.56 10.30 10.30
C ASP A 66 2.10 8.92 10.71
N GLN A 67 1.45 7.84 10.29
CA GLN A 67 1.87 6.47 10.57
C GLN A 67 2.64 5.84 9.39
N ILE A 68 2.52 6.41 8.18
CA ILE A 68 3.18 5.90 6.96
C ILE A 68 4.70 5.86 7.12
N GLU A 69 5.31 6.82 7.82
CA GLU A 69 6.75 6.86 8.06
C GLU A 69 7.31 5.63 8.80
N PHE A 70 6.45 4.93 9.55
CA PHE A 70 6.79 3.73 10.31
C PHE A 70 6.48 2.42 9.56
N LEU A 71 5.97 2.50 8.32
CA LEU A 71 5.72 1.32 7.50
C LEU A 71 6.96 0.45 7.31
N PRO A 72 8.17 0.98 7.04
CA PRO A 72 9.35 0.14 6.90
C PRO A 72 9.62 -0.68 8.16
N ASP A 73 9.48 -0.08 9.34
CA ASP A 73 9.70 -0.77 10.61
C ASP A 73 8.66 -1.86 10.83
N LEU A 74 7.37 -1.57 10.56
CA LEU A 74 6.31 -2.58 10.63
C LEU A 74 6.54 -3.73 9.65
N LEU A 75 6.86 -3.42 8.39
CA LEU A 75 7.05 -4.40 7.33
C LEU A 75 8.31 -5.25 7.55
N SER A 76 9.33 -4.71 8.22
CA SER A 76 10.52 -5.45 8.62
C SER A 76 10.21 -6.62 9.57
N LEU A 77 9.18 -6.48 10.41
CA LEU A 77 8.79 -7.50 11.38
C LEU A 77 8.13 -8.72 10.73
N VAL A 78 7.54 -8.53 9.55
CA VAL A 78 6.78 -9.57 8.83
C VAL A 78 7.52 -10.11 7.60
N SER A 79 8.66 -9.52 7.25
CA SER A 79 9.53 -9.93 6.13
C SER A 79 8.80 -10.05 4.79
N ALA A 80 7.89 -9.10 4.50
CA ALA A 80 7.08 -9.11 3.28
C ALA A 80 7.89 -8.81 2.02
N LYS A 81 7.74 -9.66 0.99
CA LYS A 81 8.33 -9.42 -0.35
C LYS A 81 7.44 -8.53 -1.21
N ARG A 82 6.13 -8.60 -0.98
CA ARG A 82 5.10 -7.83 -1.70
C ARG A 82 4.21 -7.03 -0.75
N ALA A 83 3.93 -5.78 -1.10
CA ALA A 83 2.96 -4.94 -0.39
C ALA A 83 1.98 -4.30 -1.36
N GLU A 84 0.70 -4.39 -1.03
CA GLU A 84 -0.39 -3.66 -1.69
C GLU A 84 -0.86 -2.53 -0.77
N PHE A 85 -0.70 -1.29 -1.22
CA PHE A 85 -1.24 -0.10 -0.57
C PHE A 85 -2.58 0.28 -1.21
N ILE A 86 -3.65 0.06 -0.47
CA ILE A 86 -5.03 0.34 -0.90
C ILE A 86 -5.37 1.77 -0.50
N LEU A 87 -5.60 2.64 -1.48
CA LEU A 87 -5.94 4.04 -1.31
C LEU A 87 -7.45 4.21 -1.23
N GLN A 88 -7.92 4.90 -0.18
CA GLN A 88 -9.34 5.15 0.04
C GLN A 88 -9.96 6.08 -1.02
N THR A 89 -9.27 7.17 -1.36
CA THR A 89 -9.72 8.17 -2.33
C THR A 89 -8.55 8.76 -3.13
N SER A 90 -8.83 9.51 -4.19
CA SER A 90 -7.78 10.19 -4.98
C SER A 90 -7.14 11.39 -4.25
N ILE A 91 -7.76 11.87 -3.17
CA ILE A 91 -7.25 13.01 -2.36
C ILE A 91 -6.02 12.57 -1.54
N CYS A 92 -5.73 11.26 -1.54
CA CYS A 92 -4.60 10.64 -0.87
C CYS A 92 -3.21 10.96 -1.45
N CYS A 93 -3.07 11.83 -2.48
CA CYS A 93 -1.76 12.23 -3.01
C CYS A 93 -0.83 12.81 -1.94
N ASP A 94 -1.37 13.55 -0.96
CA ASP A 94 -0.59 14.08 0.16
C ASP A 94 0.03 12.98 1.02
N MET A 95 -0.61 11.81 1.13
CA MET A 95 -0.08 10.68 1.88
C MET A 95 1.02 9.95 1.13
N LEU A 96 0.95 9.97 -0.19
CA LEU A 96 1.99 9.43 -1.06
C LEU A 96 3.25 10.30 -1.07
N SER A 97 3.21 11.52 -0.52
CA SER A 97 4.38 12.40 -0.43
C SER A 97 5.57 11.76 0.30
N VAL A 98 5.31 10.91 1.30
CA VAL A 98 6.36 10.17 2.04
C VAL A 98 7.12 9.22 1.11
N PHE A 99 6.45 8.57 0.16
CA PHE A 99 7.10 7.75 -0.87
C PHE A 99 7.94 8.57 -1.86
N GLY A 100 7.73 9.89 -1.91
CA GLY A 100 8.56 10.82 -2.65
C GLY A 100 9.88 11.18 -1.94
N GLN A 101 10.01 10.93 -0.63
CA GLN A 101 11.26 11.18 0.10
C GLN A 101 12.31 10.15 -0.30
N GLU A 102 13.56 10.55 -0.51
CA GLU A 102 14.60 9.67 -1.06
C GLU A 102 14.88 8.44 -0.19
N ASP A 103 14.89 8.63 1.13
CA ASP A 103 15.20 7.56 2.09
C ASP A 103 14.09 6.51 2.23
N PHE A 104 12.83 6.89 1.99
CA PHE A 104 11.70 6.02 2.33
C PHE A 104 11.58 4.80 1.38
N PRO A 105 11.56 4.94 0.04
CA PRO A 105 11.66 3.83 -0.89
C PRO A 105 12.87 2.93 -0.66
N ARG A 106 14.03 3.52 -0.31
CA ARG A 106 15.25 2.77 -0.02
C ARG A 106 15.05 1.86 1.19
N ARG A 107 14.51 2.40 2.29
CA ARG A 107 14.19 1.61 3.50
C ARG A 107 13.21 0.47 3.21
N LEU A 108 12.23 0.68 2.32
CA LEU A 108 11.32 -0.39 1.89
C LEU A 108 12.05 -1.52 1.15
N VAL A 109 12.98 -1.19 0.26
CA VAL A 109 13.76 -2.21 -0.47
C VAL A 109 14.75 -2.92 0.45
N GLU A 110 15.39 -2.20 1.39
CA GLU A 110 16.34 -2.76 2.35
C GLU A 110 15.72 -3.85 3.25
N ILE A 111 14.42 -3.74 3.55
CA ILE A 111 13.68 -4.76 4.31
C ILE A 111 13.16 -5.92 3.43
N GLY A 112 13.49 -5.93 2.13
CA GLY A 112 13.16 -7.01 1.20
C GLY A 112 11.91 -6.78 0.34
N LEU A 113 11.30 -5.59 0.38
CA LEU A 113 10.13 -5.28 -0.42
C LEU A 113 10.52 -4.99 -1.88
N VAL A 114 10.12 -5.86 -2.80
CA VAL A 114 10.50 -5.79 -4.22
C VAL A 114 9.31 -5.70 -5.18
N ASP A 115 8.11 -6.00 -4.69
CA ASP A 115 6.85 -5.87 -5.42
C ASP A 115 5.91 -4.92 -4.65
N ILE A 116 5.58 -3.79 -5.26
CA ILE A 116 4.69 -2.79 -4.67
C ILE A 116 3.48 -2.61 -5.57
N ALA A 117 2.29 -2.69 -4.99
CA ALA A 117 1.05 -2.36 -5.64
C ALA A 117 0.39 -1.14 -4.99
N PHE A 118 -0.18 -0.25 -5.80
CA PHE A 118 -1.12 0.76 -5.36
C PHE A 118 -2.47 0.51 -6.02
N THR A 119 -3.50 0.30 -5.21
CA THR A 119 -4.88 0.05 -5.68
C THR A 119 -5.82 1.09 -5.09
N VAL A 120 -6.98 1.28 -5.71
CA VAL A 120 -7.97 2.27 -5.28
C VAL A 120 -9.28 1.55 -5.01
N ASP A 121 -9.75 1.58 -3.76
CA ASP A 121 -11.01 0.93 -3.41
C ASP A 121 -11.89 1.89 -2.60
N ARG A 122 -12.86 2.49 -3.29
CA ARG A 122 -13.77 3.53 -2.78
C ARG A 122 -14.74 3.02 -1.71
N ARG A 123 -14.77 1.71 -1.43
CA ARG A 123 -15.58 1.12 -0.35
C ARG A 123 -14.95 1.32 1.01
N TYR A 124 -13.65 1.60 1.08
CA TYR A 124 -12.99 1.90 2.34
C TYR A 124 -13.37 3.30 2.84
N GLY A 125 -13.63 3.40 4.14
CA GLY A 125 -13.97 4.64 4.86
C GLY A 125 -15.20 5.40 4.36
N ARG A 126 -16.12 4.73 3.66
CA ARG A 126 -17.52 5.21 3.58
C ARG A 126 -18.21 4.82 4.88
N THR A 127 -18.59 5.81 5.68
CA THR A 127 -19.69 5.59 6.62
C THR A 127 -21.01 5.67 5.85
N GLU A 128 -22.06 4.96 6.28
CA GLU A 128 -23.39 5.01 5.62
C GLU A 128 -23.94 6.45 5.46
N SER A 129 -23.40 7.40 6.23
CA SER A 129 -23.64 8.83 6.15
C SER A 129 -22.99 9.55 4.94
N ASP A 130 -21.90 9.03 4.39
CA ASP A 130 -21.15 9.67 3.29
C ASP A 130 -21.76 9.37 1.90
N ASP A 131 -22.60 8.34 1.80
CA ASP A 131 -23.26 7.91 0.56
C ASP A 131 -24.30 8.94 0.07
N GLN A 132 -24.74 9.87 0.91
CA GLN A 132 -25.73 10.90 0.52
C GLN A 132 -25.10 12.18 -0.04
N GLN A 133 -23.80 12.45 0.17
CA GLN A 133 -23.17 13.71 -0.26
C GLN A 133 -22.22 13.60 -1.47
N ASN A 134 -21.72 12.41 -1.83
CA ASN A 134 -20.59 12.27 -2.77
C ASN A 134 -20.94 11.82 -4.21
N ASN A 135 -22.12 12.14 -4.73
CA ASN A 135 -22.52 11.82 -6.11
C ASN A 135 -21.88 12.71 -7.21
N LYS A 136 -20.88 13.56 -6.92
CA LYS A 136 -20.38 14.54 -7.89
C LYS A 136 -18.87 14.74 -8.02
N MET A 137 -18.03 13.98 -7.35
CA MET A 137 -16.58 14.14 -7.50
C MET A 137 -16.01 12.95 -8.28
N GLU A 138 -16.02 13.06 -9.62
CA GLU A 138 -15.17 12.24 -10.48
C GLU A 138 -13.71 12.64 -10.25
N SER A 139 -13.14 12.10 -9.18
CA SER A 139 -11.75 12.36 -8.85
C SER A 139 -10.88 11.26 -9.45
N THR A 140 -10.04 11.65 -10.40
CA THR A 140 -9.05 10.80 -11.02
C THR A 140 -7.93 10.56 -10.00
N THR A 141 -7.76 9.33 -9.53
CA THR A 141 -6.57 8.96 -8.76
C THR A 141 -5.38 8.96 -9.70
N HIS A 142 -4.53 9.97 -9.57
CA HIS A 142 -3.26 10.06 -10.29
C HIS A 142 -2.12 9.90 -9.31
N ILE A 143 -1.47 8.74 -9.33
CA ILE A 143 -0.23 8.53 -8.58
C ILE A 143 0.91 9.17 -9.38
N PRO A 144 1.70 10.09 -8.79
CA PRO A 144 2.72 10.82 -9.54
C PRO A 144 3.78 9.90 -10.18
N ASN A 145 4.09 10.12 -11.46
CA ASN A 145 5.15 9.35 -12.17
C ASN A 145 6.52 9.44 -11.49
N GLU A 146 6.81 10.56 -10.86
CA GLU A 146 8.06 10.76 -10.10
C GLU A 146 8.17 9.81 -8.90
N LEU A 147 7.05 9.52 -8.21
CA LEU A 147 7.02 8.56 -7.11
C LEU A 147 7.36 7.16 -7.63
N MET A 148 6.77 6.76 -8.76
CA MET A 148 7.06 5.48 -9.38
C MET A 148 8.55 5.34 -9.73
N LEU A 149 9.13 6.38 -10.35
CA LEU A 149 10.55 6.39 -10.71
C LEU A 149 11.44 6.26 -9.46
N ARG A 150 11.05 6.86 -8.33
CA ARG A 150 11.80 6.74 -7.07
C ARG A 150 11.77 5.33 -6.51
N LEU A 151 10.60 4.68 -6.50
CA LEU A 151 10.48 3.27 -6.09
C LEU A 151 11.36 2.37 -6.95
N VAL A 152 11.31 2.56 -8.27
CA VAL A 152 12.13 1.79 -9.22
C VAL A 152 13.62 2.02 -9.00
N ARG A 153 14.05 3.28 -8.85
CA ARG A 153 15.46 3.64 -8.57
C ARG A 153 15.94 3.06 -7.24
N ALA A 154 15.08 3.00 -6.23
CA ALA A 154 15.39 2.39 -4.94
C ALA A 154 15.58 0.86 -5.04
N GLY A 155 15.06 0.21 -6.09
CA GLY A 155 15.27 -1.20 -6.36
C GLY A 155 13.99 -2.05 -6.39
N VAL A 156 12.81 -1.44 -6.40
CA VAL A 156 11.55 -2.16 -6.63
C VAL A 156 11.55 -2.74 -8.05
N SER A 157 11.42 -4.07 -8.16
CA SER A 157 11.44 -4.77 -9.45
C SER A 157 10.07 -4.92 -10.10
N LYS A 158 8.99 -4.82 -9.30
CA LYS A 158 7.62 -4.90 -9.80
C LYS A 158 6.76 -3.80 -9.17
N LEU A 159 6.09 -3.04 -10.03
CA LEU A 159 5.19 -1.97 -9.63
C LEU A 159 3.82 -2.17 -10.30
N THR A 160 2.77 -2.33 -9.51
CA THR A 160 1.39 -2.47 -10.01
C THR A 160 0.56 -1.27 -9.60
N MET A 161 -0.16 -0.64 -10.52
CA MET A 161 -0.92 0.56 -10.22
C MET A 161 -2.28 0.54 -10.89
N GLU A 162 -3.30 0.80 -10.08
CA GLU A 162 -4.66 1.05 -10.57
C GLU A 162 -4.78 2.52 -10.94
N THR A 163 -4.89 2.80 -12.23
CA THR A 163 -5.09 4.16 -12.73
C THR A 163 -6.60 4.42 -12.84
N GLY A 164 -7.04 5.57 -12.32
CA GLY A 164 -8.41 6.04 -12.57
C GLY A 164 -8.67 6.27 -14.06
N LYS A 165 -9.93 6.51 -14.45
CA LYS A 165 -10.31 6.76 -15.84
C LYS A 165 -9.41 7.80 -16.51
N TYR A 166 -8.63 7.38 -17.50
CA TYR A 166 -7.98 8.28 -18.46
C TYR A 166 -9.03 8.71 -19.47
N SER A 167 -9.59 9.92 -19.32
CA SER A 167 -10.37 10.52 -20.41
C SER A 167 -9.42 10.84 -21.57
N GLY A 168 -9.56 10.11 -22.68
CA GLY A 168 -8.64 10.08 -23.82
C GLY A 168 -8.39 11.41 -24.58
N GLU A 169 -8.85 12.55 -24.07
CA GLU A 169 -8.68 13.86 -24.69
C GLU A 169 -7.54 14.70 -24.07
N ASN A 170 -6.94 14.26 -22.96
CA ASN A 170 -5.85 14.99 -22.31
C ASN A 170 -4.47 14.62 -22.89
N THR A 171 -4.01 15.39 -23.87
CA THR A 171 -2.65 15.35 -24.45
C THR A 171 -1.53 15.45 -23.40
N VAL A 172 -1.80 16.11 -22.26
CA VAL A 172 -0.90 16.20 -21.10
C VAL A 172 -0.56 14.82 -20.53
N GLY A 173 -1.56 13.95 -20.35
CA GLY A 173 -1.36 12.63 -19.74
C GLY A 173 -0.58 11.64 -20.63
N ILE A 174 -0.67 11.78 -21.96
CA ILE A 174 0.12 10.97 -22.91
C ILE A 174 1.59 11.37 -22.86
N ASN A 175 1.88 12.66 -22.80
CA ASN A 175 3.26 13.15 -22.70
C ASN A 175 3.89 12.79 -21.35
N GLU A 176 3.14 12.87 -20.26
CA GLU A 176 3.59 12.42 -18.93
C GLU A 176 3.91 10.93 -18.91
N LEU A 177 3.04 10.09 -19.47
CA LEU A 177 3.29 8.65 -19.58
C LEU A 177 4.50 8.35 -20.47
N ARG A 178 4.64 9.05 -21.60
CA ARG A 178 5.82 8.91 -22.48
C ARG A 178 7.10 9.29 -21.76
N ASN A 179 7.11 10.41 -21.03
CA ASN A 179 8.25 10.86 -20.24
C ASN A 179 8.59 9.86 -19.14
N PHE A 180 7.59 9.26 -18.50
CA PHE A 180 7.76 8.20 -17.53
C PHE A 180 8.44 6.97 -18.13
N VAL A 181 7.93 6.45 -19.25
CA VAL A 181 8.53 5.31 -19.96
C VAL A 181 9.96 5.61 -20.41
N MET A 182 10.22 6.82 -20.93
CA MET A 182 11.56 7.26 -21.32
C MET A 182 12.53 7.40 -20.16
N ASN A 183 12.04 7.68 -18.95
CA ASN A 183 12.87 7.73 -17.75
C ASN A 183 13.08 6.33 -17.15
N LEU A 184 12.09 5.44 -17.24
CA LEU A 184 12.23 4.04 -16.88
C LEU A 184 13.24 3.32 -17.76
N SER A 185 13.26 3.57 -19.07
CA SER A 185 14.20 2.92 -20.01
C SER A 185 15.67 3.26 -19.76
N LYS A 186 15.94 4.30 -18.95
CA LYS A 186 17.29 4.65 -18.49
C LYS A 186 17.72 3.86 -17.24
N SER A 187 16.83 3.07 -16.64
CA SER A 187 17.16 2.18 -15.54
C SER A 187 18.02 1.02 -16.06
N GLU A 188 19.11 0.72 -15.36
CA GLU A 188 19.97 -0.44 -15.64
C GLU A 188 19.31 -1.78 -15.22
N LYS A 189 18.21 -1.70 -14.46
CA LYS A 189 17.48 -2.87 -13.94
C LYS A 189 16.21 -3.12 -14.74
N LEU A 190 15.93 -4.41 -14.99
CA LEU A 190 14.66 -4.86 -15.55
C LEU A 190 13.56 -4.68 -14.51
N VAL A 191 12.49 -3.99 -14.90
CA VAL A 191 11.38 -3.61 -14.03
C VAL A 191 10.07 -3.92 -14.74
N GLU A 192 9.17 -4.59 -14.04
CA GLU A 192 7.80 -4.83 -14.51
C GLU A 192 6.89 -3.72 -13.97
N VAL A 193 6.27 -2.93 -14.87
CA VAL A 193 5.26 -1.93 -14.49
C VAL A 193 3.93 -2.33 -15.10
N GLN A 194 2.95 -2.63 -14.24
CA GLN A 194 1.58 -2.94 -14.65
C GLN A 194 0.66 -1.76 -14.34
N MET A 195 0.01 -1.22 -15.36
CA MET A 195 -1.04 -0.21 -15.22
C MET A 195 -2.39 -0.87 -15.48
N LYS A 196 -3.24 -0.94 -14.46
CA LYS A 196 -4.60 -1.48 -14.55
C LYS A 196 -5.58 -0.33 -14.73
N LEU A 197 -6.31 -0.36 -15.84
CA LEU A 197 -7.45 0.52 -16.05
C LEU A 197 -8.64 -0.05 -15.27
N GLN A 198 -9.36 0.81 -14.55
CA GLN A 198 -10.56 0.41 -13.83
C GLN A 198 -11.70 0.12 -14.83
N ASP A 199 -12.08 -1.15 -14.96
CA ASP A 199 -13.21 -1.59 -15.82
C ASP A 199 -14.54 -1.08 -15.25
N CYS A 200 -15.45 -0.66 -16.14
CA CYS A 200 -16.75 -0.08 -15.82
C CYS A 200 -17.78 -1.13 -15.39
#